data_AF-A0A0B6YSE2-F1
#
_entry.id   AF-A0A0B6YSE2-F1
#
_cell.length_a   1.000
_cell.length_b   1.000
_cell.length_c   1.000
_cell.angle_alpha   90.00
_cell.angle_beta   90.00
_cell.angle_gamma   90.00
#
_symmetry.space_group_name_H-M   'P 1'
#
loop_
_entity.id
_entity.type
_entity.pdbx_description
1 polymer ?
#
loop_
_entity_poly.entity_id
_entity_poly.type
_entity_poly.pdbx_seq_one_letter_code
_entity_poly.pdbx_strand_id
1 'polypeptide(L)' 'TNDGNAILREITVNHPAAKSFIEMARAQDEETGDGTTSTIVIAGDLMAKAEKYLDRNIHPNVINRAF' A
#
# COMPACT_ATOMS: atom_id res chain seq x y z
N THR A 1 9.28 19.02 -4.69
CA THR A 1 7.88 18.60 -4.87
C THR A 1 7.47 17.83 -3.63
N ASN A 2 6.29 18.08 -3.05
CA ASN A 2 5.78 17.39 -1.85
C ASN A 2 4.71 16.35 -2.21
N ASP A 3 4.63 15.99 -3.49
CA ASP A 3 3.70 14.99 -4.00
C ASP A 3 4.31 13.58 -3.83
N GLY A 4 3.62 12.75 -3.07
CA GLY A 4 4.01 11.36 -2.82
C GLY A 4 4.10 10.55 -4.11
N ASN A 5 3.27 10.84 -5.13
CA ASN A 5 3.34 10.15 -6.41
C ASN A 5 4.60 10.52 -7.22
N ALA A 6 4.98 11.80 -7.25
CA ALA A 6 6.23 12.22 -7.88
C ALA A 6 7.45 11.52 -7.25
N ILE A 7 7.50 11.41 -5.91
CA ILE A 7 8.57 10.71 -5.19
C ILE A 7 8.56 9.20 -5.53
N LEU A 8 7.39 8.56 -5.52
CA LEU A 8 7.25 7.13 -5.80
C LEU A 8 7.57 6.77 -7.26
N ARG A 9 7.45 7.71 -8.20
CA ARG A 9 7.88 7.51 -9.60
C ARG A 9 9.39 7.53 -9.78
N GLU A 10 10.13 8.22 -8.91
CA GLU A 10 11.60 8.29 -8.97
C GLU A 10 12.27 7.10 -8.25
N ILE A 11 11.55 6.41 -7.36
CA ILE A 11 12.09 5.27 -6.62
C ILE A 11 12.09 4.01 -7.50
N THR A 12 13.29 3.46 -7.74
CA THR A 12 13.43 2.16 -8.39
C THR A 12 13.41 1.05 -7.34
N VAL A 13 12.33 0.27 -7.29
CA VAL A 13 12.18 -0.88 -6.37
C VAL A 13 12.14 -2.21 -7.11
N ASN A 14 12.90 -3.17 -6.58
CA ASN A 14 12.95 -4.54 -7.09
C ASN A 14 11.87 -5.45 -6.49
N HIS A 15 11.40 -5.14 -5.28
CA HIS A 15 10.45 -5.99 -4.58
C HIS A 15 9.06 -5.92 -5.24
N PRO A 16 8.45 -7.05 -5.62
CA PRO A 16 7.17 -7.07 -6.34
C PRO A 16 6.03 -6.42 -5.53
N ALA A 17 5.98 -6.64 -4.21
CA ALA A 17 4.99 -5.96 -3.37
C ALA A 17 5.15 -4.43 -3.42
N ALA A 18 6.38 -3.90 -3.38
CA ALA A 18 6.61 -2.46 -3.45
C ALA A 18 6.19 -1.88 -4.80
N LYS A 19 6.33 -2.64 -5.90
CA LYS A 19 5.77 -2.25 -7.20
C LYS A 19 4.25 -2.14 -7.15
N SER A 20 3.55 -3.07 -6.52
CA SER A 20 2.10 -2.99 -6.33
C SER A 20 1.68 -1.73 -5.55
N PHE A 21 2.44 -1.34 -4.52
CA PHE A 21 2.19 -0.09 -3.80
C PHE A 21 2.38 1.14 -4.70
N ILE A 22 3.43 1.19 -5.53
CA ILE A 22 3.64 2.31 -6.47
C ILE A 22 2.50 2.42 -7.49
N GLU A 23 2.08 1.30 -8.07
CA GLU A 23 0.96 1.32 -9.02
C GLU A 23 -0.35 1.76 -8.36
N MET A 24 -0.58 1.40 -7.09
CA MET A 24 -1.73 1.88 -6.33
C MET A 24 -1.69 3.40 -6.08
N ALA A 25 -0.53 3.97 -5.76
CA ALA A 25 -0.38 5.43 -5.66
C ALA A 25 -0.63 6.14 -7.00
N ARG A 26 -0.16 5.56 -8.11
CA ARG A 26 -0.42 6.09 -9.45
C ARG A 26 -1.90 6.06 -9.81
N ALA A 27 -2.58 4.95 -9.52
CA ALA A 27 -4.01 4.84 -9.74
C ALA A 27 -4.78 5.89 -8.91
N GLN A 28 -4.40 6.11 -7.65
CA GLN A 28 -5.03 7.14 -6.81
C GLN A 28 -4.81 8.56 -7.37
N ASP A 29 -3.62 8.84 -7.87
CA ASP A 29 -3.28 10.10 -8.53
C ASP A 29 -4.07 10.31 -9.82
N GLU A 30 -4.24 9.27 -10.64
CA GLU A 30 -4.99 9.33 -11.89
C GLU A 30 -6.50 9.54 -11.66
N GLU A 31 -7.06 8.91 -10.63
CA GLU A 31 -8.49 8.99 -10.32
C GLU A 31 -8.87 10.28 -9.58
N THR A 32 -8.06 10.74 -8.62
CA THR A 32 -8.42 11.85 -7.72
C THR A 32 -7.40 13.00 -7.72
N GLY A 33 -6.15 12.76 -8.12
CA GLY A 33 -5.07 13.77 -8.10
C GLY A 33 -4.60 14.19 -6.70
N ASP A 34 -5.07 13.52 -5.65
CA ASP A 34 -4.68 13.76 -4.26
C ASP A 34 -4.87 12.47 -3.42
N GLY A 35 -4.33 12.47 -2.20
CA GLY A 35 -4.44 11.36 -1.26
C GLY A 35 -3.44 10.23 -1.51
N THR A 36 -2.53 10.38 -2.47
CA THR A 36 -1.49 9.40 -2.84
C THR A 36 -0.67 8.97 -1.63
N THR A 37 -0.27 9.93 -0.79
CA THR A 37 0.45 9.67 0.47
C THR A 37 -0.41 8.92 1.48
N SER A 38 -1.65 9.37 1.69
CA SER A 38 -2.57 8.77 2.65
C SER A 38 -2.89 7.32 2.31
N THR A 39 -3.16 7.02 1.04
CA THR A 39 -3.44 5.67 0.55
C THR A 39 -2.27 4.72 0.84
N ILE A 40 -1.04 5.14 0.59
CA ILE A 40 0.15 4.33 0.86
C ILE A 40 0.36 4.09 2.35
N VAL A 41 0.21 5.13 3.17
CA VAL A 41 0.36 5.03 4.63
C VAL A 41 -0.68 4.09 5.23
N ILE A 42 -1.95 4.20 4.80
CA ILE A 42 -3.04 3.34 5.28
C ILE A 42 -2.79 1.89 4.87
N ALA A 43 -2.41 1.63 3.61
CA ALA A 43 -2.14 0.28 3.15
C ALA A 43 -0.93 -0.34 3.86
N GLY A 44 0.10 0.45 4.18
CA GLY A 44 1.24 -0.02 4.98
C GLY A 44 0.83 -0.40 6.41
N ASP A 45 0.03 0.44 7.08
CA ASP A 45 -0.48 0.15 8.42
C ASP A 45 -1.41 -1.08 8.43
N LEU A 46 -2.21 -1.25 7.37
CA LEU A 46 -3.07 -2.43 7.20
C LEU A 46 -2.24 -3.72 7.11
N MET A 47 -1.17 -3.73 6.31
CA MET A 47 -0.27 -4.89 6.19
C MET A 47 0.43 -5.21 7.53
N ALA A 48 0.90 -4.19 8.25
CA ALA A 48 1.52 -4.37 9.57
C ALA A 48 0.54 -4.93 10.61
N LYS A 49 -0.75 -4.58 10.51
CA LYS A 49 -1.80 -5.19 11.35
C LYS A 49 -2.11 -6.62 10.90
N ALA A 50 -2.16 -6.88 9.60
CA ALA A 50 -2.38 -8.22 9.04
C ALA A 50 -1.31 -9.21 9.50
N GLU A 51 -0.03 -8.80 9.51
CA GLU A 51 1.11 -9.60 9.99
C GLU A 51 0.89 -10.16 11.40
N LYS A 52 0.38 -9.34 12.33
CA LYS A 52 0.08 -9.76 13.71
C LYS A 52 -0.97 -10.87 13.80
N TYR A 53 -1.89 -10.93 12.84
CA TYR A 53 -2.88 -12.01 12.78
C TYR A 53 -2.30 -13.27 12.15
N LEU A 54 -1.40 -13.12 11.18
CA LEU A 54 -0.66 -14.24 10.60
C LEU A 54 0.24 -14.92 11.65
N ASP A 55 0.92 -14.15 12.50
CA ASP A 55 1.73 -14.66 13.62
C ASP A 55 0.91 -15.50 14.61
N ARG A 56 -0.39 -15.21 14.69
CA ARG A 56 -1.35 -15.96 15.52
C ARG A 56 -1.95 -17.17 14.80
N ASN A 57 -1.40 -17.57 13.65
CA ASN A 57 -1.88 -18.64 12.78
C ASN A 57 -3.33 -18.44 12.30
N ILE A 58 -3.79 -17.19 12.15
CA ILE A 58 -5.09 -16.91 11.54
C ILE A 58 -4.95 -17.01 10.02
N HIS A 59 -5.82 -17.80 9.39
CA HIS A 59 -5.77 -18.02 7.95
C HIS A 59 -5.97 -16.71 7.16
N PRO A 60 -5.14 -16.38 6.15
CA PRO A 60 -5.22 -15.13 5.38
C PRO A 60 -6.61 -14.81 4.82
N ASN A 61 -7.34 -15.82 4.32
CA ASN A 61 -8.73 -15.64 3.87
C ASN A 61 -9.69 -15.07 4.93
N VAL A 62 -9.45 -15.35 6.22
CA VAL A 62 -10.26 -14.78 7.31
C VAL A 62 -9.92 -13.31 7.50
N ILE A 63 -8.62 -12.96 7.43
CA ILE A 63 -8.15 -11.58 7.52
C ILE A 63 -8.69 -10.75 6.35
N ASN A 64 -8.60 -11.27 5.12
CA ASN A 64 -9.11 -10.61 3.91
C ASN A 64 -10.63 -10.41 3.91
N ARG A 65 -11.41 -11.24 4.61
CA ARG A 65 -12.86 -11.05 4.74
C ARG A 65 -13.24 -10.06 5.84
N ALA A 66 -12.31 -9.74 6.74
CA ALA A 66 -12.56 -8.86 7.86
C ALA A 66 -12.27 -7.38 7.54
N PHE A 67 -11.53 -7.12 6.47
CA PHE A 67 -11.26 -5.79 5.90
C PHE A 67 -12.08 -5.59 4.63
#